data_AF-A0A940QXN7-F1
#
_entry.id   AF-A0A940QXN7-F1
#
_cell.length_a   1.000
_cell.length_b   1.000
_cell.length_c   1.000
_cell.angle_alpha   90.00
_cell.angle_beta   90.00
_cell.angle_gamma   90.00
#
_symmetry.space_group_name_H-M   'P 1'
#
loop_
_entity.id
_entity.type
_entity.pdbx_description
1 polymer ?
#
loop_
_entity_poly.entity_id
_entity_poly.type
_entity_poly.pdbx_seq_one_letter_code
_entity_poly.pdbx_strand_id
1 'polypeptide(L)'
;MAEEYSKRFYTRLMGKSGWCRERISLSPGACLREAASAKAGERAGVGDKRLVEKTPKRKGRIGSLTEALGIEAREVISLVGAGGKTTLMFRLAKELSLGGKKVVTTTTTKILEPASGETGFLFVDSDGERIKDFLRGHLGQYHHITIARERLESGKLKGVSPNLVDELCHSKGFDAVIVEADGAAGRPVKAPREHEPVIPTSTTLVVAVLGVDGLEMKLNEESVFQPERVSKITGVPMGGKLTDEAMALLVIHPEGIFKGAPSSARVVAFLNKVDIPNGVAKAKSIAHKILDKNHRQIERIALGQLKSEPPVVKVIFP
;
A
#
# COMPACT_ATOMS: atom_id res chain seq x y z
N MET A 1 4.02 22.68 40.00
CA MET A 1 5.31 22.30 39.37
C MET A 1 5.07 21.56 38.05
N ALA A 2 4.23 22.13 37.19
CA ALA A 2 3.87 21.58 35.88
C ALA A 2 3.30 22.73 35.04
N GLU A 3 4.14 23.71 34.65
CA GLU A 3 3.68 24.80 33.77
C GLU A 3 4.79 25.57 33.03
N GLU A 4 5.98 24.99 32.84
CA GLU A 4 7.13 25.77 32.32
C GLU A 4 7.92 25.16 31.15
N TYR A 5 7.30 24.30 30.33
CA TYR A 5 7.98 23.72 29.16
C TYR A 5 7.31 23.98 27.79
N SER A 6 6.25 24.79 27.71
CA SER A 6 5.50 25.01 26.45
C SER A 6 5.77 26.34 25.72
N LYS A 7 6.87 27.06 26.00
CA LYS A 7 7.10 28.42 25.44
C LYS A 7 8.37 28.64 24.60
N ARG A 8 9.09 27.59 24.16
CA ARG A 8 10.37 27.78 23.43
C ARG A 8 10.44 27.36 21.95
N PHE A 9 9.32 27.16 21.27
CA PHE A 9 9.34 26.81 19.82
C PHE A 9 8.57 27.74 18.87
N TYR A 10 8.23 28.96 19.29
CA TYR A 10 7.44 29.90 18.47
C TYR A 10 8.15 31.22 18.11
N THR A 11 9.47 31.19 17.89
CA THR A 11 10.21 32.40 17.49
C THR A 11 11.31 32.14 16.48
N ARG A 12 10.97 31.62 15.29
CA ARG A 12 11.78 31.86 14.08
C ARG A 12 11.02 31.46 12.81
N LEU A 13 10.23 32.39 12.25
CA LEU A 13 9.90 32.53 10.82
C LEU A 13 8.77 33.55 10.65
N MET A 14 9.03 34.80 11.04
CA MET A 14 8.28 35.95 10.53
C MET A 14 9.31 36.99 10.13
N GLY A 15 9.57 37.04 8.83
CA GLY A 15 10.57 37.90 8.24
C GLY A 15 10.37 38.01 6.73
N LYS A 16 9.51 38.96 6.36
CA LYS A 16 9.42 39.69 5.08
C LYS A 16 8.26 39.33 4.13
N SER A 17 7.49 40.40 3.90
CA SER A 17 6.71 40.79 2.71
C SER A 17 5.45 40.00 2.32
N GLY A 18 4.34 40.37 2.96
CA GLY A 18 3.30 41.20 2.33
C GLY A 18 2.53 40.61 1.16
N TRP A 19 1.35 40.06 1.42
CA TRP A 19 0.25 39.94 0.44
C TRP A 19 -1.10 40.29 1.08
N CYS A 20 -1.88 41.06 0.32
CA CYS A 20 -3.13 41.71 0.67
C CYS A 20 -4.19 40.81 1.30
N ARG A 21 -4.90 41.37 2.28
CA ARG A 21 -6.19 40.87 2.78
C ARG A 21 -7.30 41.35 1.85
N GLU A 22 -8.01 40.43 1.20
CA GLU A 22 -9.40 40.66 0.81
C GLU A 22 -10.31 39.71 1.57
N ARG A 23 -11.23 40.32 2.32
CA ARG A 23 -12.30 39.69 3.09
C ARG A 23 -13.45 39.41 2.14
N ILE A 24 -13.83 38.15 1.97
CA ILE A 24 -15.16 37.79 1.45
C ILE A 24 -15.99 37.27 2.62
N SER A 25 -16.96 38.09 3.00
CA SER A 25 -18.02 37.78 3.95
C SER A 25 -19.04 36.84 3.32
N LEU A 26 -19.33 35.71 3.98
CA LEU A 26 -20.52 34.90 3.69
C LEU A 26 -21.34 34.79 4.97
N SER A 27 -22.55 35.32 4.90
CA SER A 27 -23.61 35.25 5.90
C SER A 27 -24.27 33.85 5.89
N PRO A 28 -24.63 33.28 7.05
CA PRO A 28 -25.40 32.05 7.13
C PRO A 28 -26.90 32.35 7.28
N GLY A 29 -27.73 31.74 6.43
CA GLY A 29 -29.18 31.83 6.59
C GLY A 29 -29.95 31.00 5.57
N ALA A 30 -30.30 29.77 5.92
CA ALA A 30 -31.50 29.08 5.41
C ALA A 30 -31.84 27.89 6.31
N CYS A 31 -32.81 28.09 7.18
CA CYS A 31 -33.52 27.05 7.92
C CYS A 31 -35.00 27.19 7.55
N LEU A 32 -35.56 26.25 6.79
CA LEU A 32 -37.00 26.06 6.68
C LEU A 32 -37.31 24.56 6.53
N ARG A 33 -38.22 24.12 7.39
CA ARG A 33 -38.85 22.80 7.47
C ARG A 33 -39.95 22.68 6.41
N GLU A 34 -40.34 21.46 6.03
CA GLU A 34 -41.68 20.83 6.20
C GLU A 34 -42.12 20.34 4.80
N ALA A 35 -42.89 19.29 4.56
CA ALA A 35 -43.56 18.28 5.38
C ALA A 35 -43.85 17.06 4.47
N ALA A 36 -44.05 15.90 5.09
CA ALA A 36 -44.55 14.67 4.49
C ALA A 36 -46.05 14.79 4.14
N SER A 37 -46.49 14.07 3.11
CA SER A 37 -47.91 13.71 2.95
C SER A 37 -48.01 12.29 2.38
N ALA A 38 -48.62 11.41 3.17
CA ALA A 38 -49.00 10.06 2.83
C ALA A 38 -50.46 10.06 2.34
N LYS A 39 -50.76 9.28 1.29
CA LYS A 39 -52.10 8.76 1.05
C LYS A 39 -52.03 7.31 0.63
N ALA A 40 -52.81 6.50 1.35
CA ALA A 40 -53.13 5.11 1.07
C ALA A 40 -54.26 5.01 0.04
N GLY A 41 -54.26 3.93 -0.72
CA GLY A 41 -55.32 3.51 -1.65
C GLY A 41 -55.14 2.02 -1.97
N GLU A 42 -56.26 1.31 -2.05
CA GLU A 42 -56.43 -0.13 -1.85
C GLU A 42 -56.02 -1.08 -2.99
N ARG A 43 -55.67 -2.29 -2.54
CA ARG A 43 -55.71 -3.66 -3.11
C ARG A 43 -56.25 -3.89 -4.54
N ALA A 44 -55.48 -4.65 -5.31
CA ALA A 44 -55.94 -5.84 -6.05
C ALA A 44 -54.77 -6.80 -6.28
N GLY A 45 -54.94 -8.08 -5.97
CA GLY A 45 -53.91 -9.10 -6.10
C GLY A 45 -53.91 -9.77 -7.47
N VAL A 46 -52.71 -10.01 -8.02
CA VAL A 46 -52.40 -11.11 -8.93
C VAL A 46 -50.97 -11.54 -8.61
N GLY A 47 -50.77 -12.86 -8.49
CA GLY A 47 -49.51 -13.44 -8.05
C GLY A 47 -48.35 -13.08 -8.97
N ASP A 48 -47.23 -12.70 -8.36
CA ASP A 48 -45.97 -12.58 -9.06
C ASP A 48 -44.91 -13.40 -8.35
N LYS A 49 -44.28 -14.28 -9.12
CA LYS A 49 -43.21 -15.16 -8.67
C LYS A 49 -42.08 -14.25 -8.23
N ARG A 50 -41.73 -14.29 -6.94
CA ARG A 50 -40.50 -13.67 -6.43
C ARG A 50 -39.30 -14.34 -7.09
N LEU A 51 -38.96 -13.86 -8.28
CA LEU A 51 -37.59 -13.84 -8.76
C LEU A 51 -36.82 -13.05 -7.71
N VAL A 52 -36.03 -13.76 -6.93
CA VAL A 52 -34.99 -13.14 -6.12
C VAL A 52 -34.06 -12.48 -7.13
N GLU A 53 -34.29 -11.20 -7.40
CA GLU A 53 -33.35 -10.34 -8.09
C GLU A 53 -32.06 -10.43 -7.29
N LYS A 54 -31.11 -11.20 -7.83
CA LYS A 54 -29.73 -11.17 -7.38
C LYS A 54 -29.31 -9.71 -7.43
N THR A 55 -29.06 -9.16 -6.25
CA THR A 55 -28.49 -7.83 -6.08
C THR A 55 -27.38 -7.66 -7.11
N PRO A 56 -27.37 -6.58 -7.92
CA PRO A 56 -26.34 -6.42 -8.92
C PRO A 56 -25.00 -6.49 -8.20
N LYS A 57 -24.11 -7.41 -8.61
CA LYS A 57 -22.70 -7.35 -8.22
C LYS A 57 -22.28 -5.91 -8.50
N ARG A 58 -21.97 -5.14 -7.45
CA ARG A 58 -21.44 -3.78 -7.59
C ARG A 58 -20.30 -3.91 -8.60
N LYS A 59 -20.45 -3.32 -9.78
CA LYS A 59 -19.31 -3.05 -10.66
C LYS A 59 -18.41 -2.13 -9.83
N GLY A 60 -17.46 -2.72 -9.10
CA GLY A 60 -16.45 -1.99 -8.36
C GLY A 60 -15.84 -0.97 -9.28
N ARG A 61 -15.53 0.22 -8.77
CA ARG A 61 -14.83 1.24 -9.55
C ARG A 61 -13.45 0.65 -9.82
N ILE A 62 -13.29 -0.03 -10.96
CA ILE A 62 -12.00 -0.49 -11.46
C ILE A 62 -11.10 0.75 -11.48
N GLY A 63 -10.19 0.82 -10.52
CA GLY A 63 -9.37 2.00 -10.30
C GLY A 63 -8.88 2.20 -8.87
N SER A 64 -9.58 1.71 -7.85
CA SER A 64 -9.15 1.82 -6.45
C SER A 64 -8.08 0.77 -6.06
N LEU A 65 -7.11 1.14 -5.22
CA LEU A 65 -6.13 0.20 -4.66
C LEU A 65 -6.78 -0.73 -3.62
N THR A 66 -7.68 -0.20 -2.79
CA THR A 66 -8.35 -1.00 -1.75
C THR A 66 -9.20 -2.13 -2.34
N GLU A 67 -9.97 -1.85 -3.40
CA GLU A 67 -10.72 -2.89 -4.12
C GLU A 67 -9.79 -3.87 -4.84
N ALA A 68 -8.76 -3.36 -5.54
CA ALA A 68 -7.88 -4.18 -6.36
C ALA A 68 -7.02 -5.14 -5.54
N LEU A 69 -6.52 -4.71 -4.38
CA LEU A 69 -5.77 -5.55 -3.46
C LEU A 69 -6.70 -6.42 -2.59
N GLY A 70 -8.01 -6.15 -2.59
CA GLY A 70 -8.96 -6.86 -1.75
C GLY A 70 -8.71 -6.60 -0.27
N ILE A 71 -8.60 -5.32 0.08
CA ILE A 71 -8.32 -4.93 1.46
C ILE A 71 -9.53 -5.24 2.33
N GLU A 72 -9.29 -5.96 3.42
CA GLU A 72 -10.29 -6.37 4.40
C GLU A 72 -10.25 -5.49 5.66
N ALA A 73 -11.12 -5.79 6.63
CA ALA A 73 -11.10 -5.07 7.90
C ALA A 73 -9.93 -5.58 8.76
N ARG A 74 -9.12 -4.66 9.30
CA ARG A 74 -7.98 -4.94 10.20
C ARG A 74 -6.92 -5.81 9.55
N GLU A 75 -6.13 -5.20 8.67
CA GLU A 75 -5.06 -5.90 7.97
C GLU A 75 -3.66 -5.52 8.44
N VAL A 76 -2.76 -6.50 8.38
CA VAL A 76 -1.32 -6.27 8.37
C VAL A 76 -0.83 -6.62 6.96
N ILE A 77 -0.40 -5.60 6.23
CA ILE A 77 -0.12 -5.66 4.80
C ILE A 77 1.39 -5.54 4.60
N SER A 78 2.04 -6.62 4.15
CA SER A 78 3.47 -6.61 3.86
C SER A 78 3.73 -6.44 2.37
N LEU A 79 4.39 -5.35 2.00
CA LEU A 79 4.83 -5.06 0.65
C LEU A 79 6.25 -5.59 0.44
N VAL A 80 6.41 -6.46 -0.55
CA VAL A 80 7.68 -7.12 -0.90
C VAL A 80 7.99 -6.93 -2.38
N GLY A 81 9.23 -7.17 -2.80
CA GLY A 81 9.63 -7.05 -4.20
C GLY A 81 10.22 -5.68 -4.56
N ALA A 82 9.91 -5.16 -5.74
CA ALA A 82 10.58 -4.02 -6.34
C ALA A 82 9.66 -3.23 -7.30
N GLY A 83 10.08 -2.04 -7.71
CA GLY A 83 9.34 -1.28 -8.73
C GLY A 83 8.12 -0.50 -8.22
N GLY A 84 8.13 -0.03 -6.97
CA GLY A 84 7.13 0.96 -6.49
C GLY A 84 6.55 0.73 -5.10
N LYS A 85 7.18 -0.09 -4.25
CA LYS A 85 6.67 -0.45 -2.92
C LYS A 85 6.35 0.76 -2.04
N THR A 86 7.30 1.67 -1.85
CA THR A 86 7.11 2.86 -1.02
C THR A 86 5.98 3.75 -1.56
N THR A 87 5.88 3.91 -2.88
CA THR A 87 4.78 4.65 -3.51
C THR A 87 3.43 3.94 -3.31
N LEU A 88 3.40 2.61 -3.40
CA LEU A 88 2.19 1.82 -3.15
C LEU A 88 1.75 1.97 -1.69
N MET A 89 2.71 1.90 -0.75
CA MET A 89 2.48 2.06 0.68
C MET A 89 1.78 3.39 0.99
N PHE A 90 2.34 4.51 0.54
CA PHE A 90 1.77 5.82 0.83
C PHE A 90 0.48 6.10 0.07
N ARG A 91 0.33 5.66 -1.19
CA ARG A 91 -0.95 5.80 -1.92
C ARG A 91 -2.06 4.97 -1.28
N LEU A 92 -1.79 3.72 -0.90
CA LEU A 92 -2.76 2.87 -0.22
C LEU A 92 -3.14 3.45 1.16
N ALA A 93 -2.15 3.90 1.93
CA ALA A 93 -2.38 4.53 3.22
C ALA A 93 -3.25 5.78 3.10
N LYS A 94 -3.00 6.61 2.09
CA LYS A 94 -3.81 7.80 1.79
C LYS A 94 -5.23 7.45 1.36
N GLU A 95 -5.41 6.44 0.50
CA GLU A 95 -6.75 6.00 0.09
C GLU A 95 -7.57 5.50 1.30
N LEU A 96 -6.94 4.71 2.17
CA LEU A 96 -7.57 4.22 3.40
C LEU A 96 -7.87 5.35 4.39
N SER A 97 -6.94 6.28 4.62
CA SER A 97 -7.13 7.38 5.57
C SER A 97 -8.19 8.37 5.12
N LEU A 98 -8.28 8.67 3.81
CA LEU A 98 -9.39 9.45 3.23
C LEU A 98 -10.73 8.72 3.36
N GLY A 99 -10.72 7.39 3.41
CA GLY A 99 -11.87 6.56 3.77
C GLY A 99 -12.19 6.53 5.29
N GLY A 100 -11.52 7.36 6.09
CA GLY A 100 -11.71 7.46 7.54
C GLY A 100 -10.98 6.38 8.35
N LYS A 101 -10.15 5.54 7.71
CA LYS A 101 -9.42 4.46 8.38
C LYS A 101 -8.21 4.99 9.15
N LYS A 102 -7.86 4.28 10.22
CA LYS A 102 -6.68 4.54 11.05
C LYS A 102 -5.53 3.64 10.59
N VAL A 103 -4.57 4.23 9.90
CA VAL A 103 -3.50 3.53 9.19
C VAL A 103 -2.13 3.83 9.81
N VAL A 104 -1.34 2.79 9.99
CA VAL A 104 0.08 2.90 10.33
C VAL A 104 0.92 2.46 9.14
N THR A 105 1.92 3.24 8.77
CA THR A 105 2.93 2.82 7.77
C THR A 105 4.29 2.67 8.43
N THR A 106 5.04 1.65 8.04
CA THR A 106 6.40 1.43 8.53
C THR A 106 7.21 0.59 7.54
N THR A 107 8.45 0.31 7.90
CA THR A 107 9.31 -0.68 7.24
C THR A 107 9.95 -1.58 8.29
N THR A 108 10.36 -2.78 7.92
CA THR A 108 11.26 -3.63 8.72
C THR A 108 12.73 -3.48 8.30
N THR A 109 13.00 -2.66 7.27
CA THR A 109 14.35 -2.39 6.77
C THR A 109 14.67 -0.89 6.79
N LYS A 110 14.87 -0.26 5.62
CA LYS A 110 15.13 1.16 5.47
C LYS A 110 14.24 1.73 4.37
N ILE A 111 13.55 2.82 4.67
CA ILE A 111 12.79 3.60 3.67
C ILE A 111 13.36 5.00 3.56
N LEU A 112 13.08 5.67 2.45
CA LEU A 112 13.29 7.12 2.40
C LEU A 112 12.33 7.80 3.38
N GLU A 113 12.79 8.88 4.01
CA GLU A 113 11.90 9.69 4.83
C GLU A 113 10.75 10.22 3.96
N PRO A 114 9.47 10.10 4.38
CA PRO A 114 8.34 10.57 3.59
C PRO A 114 8.45 12.05 3.29
N ALA A 115 8.16 12.42 2.05
CA ALA A 115 8.02 13.80 1.64
C ALA A 115 6.75 14.44 2.24
N SER A 116 6.67 15.77 2.16
CA SER A 116 5.51 16.51 2.65
C SER A 116 4.21 16.00 2.00
N GLY A 117 3.25 15.61 2.84
CA GLY A 117 1.94 15.12 2.40
C GLY A 117 1.86 13.62 2.06
N GLU A 118 2.97 12.87 2.14
CA GLU A 118 2.94 11.40 2.01
C GLU A 118 2.45 10.71 3.28
N THR A 119 2.61 11.35 4.45
CA THR A 119 2.12 10.88 5.74
C THR A 119 1.40 11.99 6.49
N GLY A 120 0.37 11.64 7.27
CA GLY A 120 -0.31 12.59 8.15
C GLY A 120 0.58 13.06 9.30
N PHE A 121 1.38 12.14 9.84
CA PHE A 121 2.42 12.43 10.82
C PHE A 121 3.58 11.45 10.70
N LEU A 122 4.80 11.88 11.03
CA LEU A 122 5.97 11.00 11.15
C LEU A 122 6.42 10.99 12.61
N PHE A 123 6.38 9.82 13.25
CA PHE A 123 6.87 9.62 14.61
C PHE A 123 8.12 8.72 14.59
N VAL A 124 9.21 9.22 15.16
CA VAL A 124 10.49 8.51 15.23
C VAL A 124 10.93 8.40 16.69
N ASP A 125 11.01 7.18 17.21
CA ASP A 125 11.51 6.91 18.55
C ASP A 125 12.15 5.52 18.60
N SER A 126 13.27 5.37 19.28
CA SER A 126 13.99 4.10 19.36
C SER A 126 13.30 3.07 20.26
N ASP A 127 12.42 3.54 21.16
CA ASP A 127 11.62 2.77 22.11
C ASP A 127 10.25 2.38 21.53
N GLY A 128 9.99 1.07 21.48
CA GLY A 128 8.73 0.52 21.00
C GLY A 128 7.52 0.85 21.87
N GLU A 129 7.69 1.01 23.18
CA GLU A 129 6.58 1.38 24.06
C GLU A 129 6.12 2.81 23.81
N ARG A 130 7.07 3.74 23.61
CA ARG A 130 6.76 5.13 23.28
C ARG A 130 6.06 5.24 21.93
N ILE A 131 6.46 4.43 20.94
CA ILE A 131 5.73 4.30 19.67
C ILE A 131 4.29 3.85 19.91
N LYS A 132 4.08 2.78 20.69
CA LYS A 132 2.73 2.25 20.98
C LYS A 132 1.87 3.27 21.71
N ASP A 133 2.41 3.95 22.73
CA ASP A 133 1.71 4.99 23.49
C ASP A 133 1.34 6.18 22.59
N PHE A 134 2.26 6.62 21.74
CA PHE A 134 2.01 7.71 20.79
C PHE A 134 0.87 7.36 19.83
N LEU A 135 0.91 6.16 19.24
CA LEU A 135 -0.14 5.70 18.33
C LEU A 135 -1.51 5.63 19.04
N ARG A 136 -1.58 5.12 20.27
CA ARG A 136 -2.82 5.06 21.05
C ARG A 136 -3.44 6.45 21.26
N GLY A 137 -2.61 7.48 21.50
CA GLY A 137 -3.07 8.86 21.72
C GLY A 137 -3.44 9.64 20.45
N HIS A 138 -2.80 9.36 19.31
CA HIS A 138 -2.81 10.28 18.17
C HIS A 138 -3.37 9.70 16.86
N LEU A 139 -3.59 8.39 16.77
CA LEU A 139 -4.07 7.77 15.53
C LEU A 139 -5.48 8.25 15.14
N GLY A 140 -6.30 8.63 16.12
CA GLY A 140 -7.61 9.24 15.88
C GLY A 140 -7.57 10.68 15.37
N GLN A 141 -6.47 11.40 15.60
CA GLN A 141 -6.28 12.77 15.12
C GLN A 141 -5.70 12.80 13.70
N TYR A 142 -4.62 12.03 13.48
CA TYR A 142 -3.89 12.08 12.22
C TYR A 142 -4.44 11.13 11.16
N HIS A 143 -5.17 10.08 11.55
CA HIS A 143 -5.65 8.97 10.71
C HIS A 143 -4.57 8.17 9.97
N HIS A 144 -3.41 8.76 9.66
CA HIS A 144 -2.26 8.11 9.06
C HIS A 144 -0.97 8.56 9.74
N ILE A 145 -0.28 7.62 10.38
CA ILE A 145 1.00 7.85 11.04
C ILE A 145 2.06 6.91 10.46
N THR A 146 3.19 7.47 10.02
CA THR A 146 4.40 6.71 9.71
C THR A 146 5.24 6.58 10.98
N ILE A 147 5.70 5.38 11.29
CA ILE A 147 6.59 5.11 12.42
C ILE A 147 7.95 4.61 11.95
N ALA A 148 9.00 4.99 12.67
CA ALA A 148 10.36 4.49 12.47
C ALA A 148 11.14 4.52 13.80
N ARG A 149 12.26 3.80 13.87
CA ARG A 149 13.10 3.78 15.07
C ARG A 149 14.16 4.88 15.10
N GLU A 150 14.66 5.24 13.93
CA GLU A 150 15.84 6.09 13.82
C GLU A 150 15.87 6.81 12.47
N ARG A 151 16.33 8.06 12.47
CA ARG A 151 16.72 8.79 11.27
C ARG A 151 18.21 8.56 11.02
N LEU A 152 18.54 8.02 9.85
CA LEU A 152 19.92 7.79 9.44
C LEU A 152 20.46 9.03 8.72
N GLU A 153 21.78 9.24 8.79
CA GLU A 153 22.48 10.33 8.09
C GLU A 153 22.24 10.34 6.58
N SER A 154 21.93 9.17 5.99
CA SER A 154 21.61 9.04 4.57
C SER A 154 20.25 9.61 4.17
N GLY A 155 19.50 10.25 5.08
CA GLY A 155 18.12 10.69 4.85
C GLY A 155 17.10 9.54 4.77
N LYS A 156 17.46 8.37 5.30
CA LYS A 156 16.58 7.19 5.38
C LYS A 156 16.11 6.96 6.80
N LEU A 157 14.93 6.38 6.94
CA LEU A 157 14.41 5.90 8.21
C LEU A 157 14.76 4.43 8.40
N LYS A 158 15.28 4.08 9.57
CA LYS A 158 15.41 2.68 10.00
C LYS A 158 14.08 2.22 10.57
N GLY A 159 13.62 1.10 10.05
CA GLY A 159 12.35 0.48 10.40
C GLY A 159 12.20 0.02 11.84
N VAL A 160 10.98 -0.40 12.18
CA VAL A 160 10.68 -1.08 13.44
C VAL A 160 10.92 -2.58 13.33
N SER A 161 11.00 -3.27 14.46
CA SER A 161 11.11 -4.73 14.45
C SER A 161 9.79 -5.37 13.98
N PRO A 162 9.84 -6.57 13.35
CA PRO A 162 8.63 -7.33 13.03
C PRO A 162 7.77 -7.61 14.27
N ASN A 163 8.41 -7.88 15.41
CA ASN A 163 7.72 -8.10 16.68
C ASN A 163 6.91 -6.88 17.12
N LEU A 164 7.39 -5.64 16.90
CA LEU A 164 6.60 -4.46 17.21
C LEU A 164 5.35 -4.38 16.31
N VAL A 165 5.45 -4.77 15.04
CA VAL A 165 4.28 -4.85 14.15
C VAL A 165 3.30 -5.92 14.65
N ASP A 166 3.80 -7.08 15.04
CA ASP A 166 2.99 -8.17 15.60
C ASP A 166 2.31 -7.73 16.91
N GLU A 167 2.97 -6.95 17.77
CA GLU A 167 2.33 -6.38 18.97
C GLU A 167 1.27 -5.34 18.61
N LEU A 168 1.55 -4.48 17.62
CA LEU A 168 0.60 -3.48 17.14
C LEU A 168 -0.67 -4.17 16.64
N CYS A 169 -0.58 -5.27 15.88
CA CYS A 169 -1.74 -5.97 15.32
C CYS A 169 -2.72 -6.52 16.38
N HIS A 170 -2.28 -6.70 17.62
CA HIS A 170 -3.13 -7.17 18.72
C HIS A 170 -3.80 -6.01 19.49
N SER A 171 -3.32 -4.78 19.30
CA SER A 171 -3.91 -3.61 19.95
C SER A 171 -5.28 -3.26 19.35
N LYS A 172 -6.11 -2.53 20.09
CA LYS A 172 -7.34 -1.97 19.53
C LYS A 172 -7.03 -0.59 18.96
N GLY A 173 -7.58 -0.26 17.79
CA GLY A 173 -7.68 1.12 17.33
C GLY A 173 -7.00 1.47 16.02
N PHE A 174 -6.36 0.53 15.33
CA PHE A 174 -5.96 0.68 13.92
C PHE A 174 -6.85 -0.19 13.03
N ASP A 175 -6.97 0.22 11.77
CA ASP A 175 -7.67 -0.49 10.71
C ASP A 175 -6.69 -1.17 9.74
N ALA A 176 -5.47 -0.64 9.61
CA ALA A 176 -4.42 -1.25 8.80
C ALA A 176 -3.02 -0.89 9.30
N VAL A 177 -2.09 -1.85 9.22
CA VAL A 177 -0.64 -1.62 9.32
C VAL A 177 -0.01 -2.04 8.00
N ILE A 178 0.64 -1.10 7.30
CA ILE A 178 1.30 -1.36 6.01
C ILE A 178 2.81 -1.31 6.22
N VAL A 179 3.49 -2.38 5.81
CA VAL A 179 4.91 -2.63 6.08
C VAL A 179 5.66 -2.80 4.78
N GLU A 180 6.68 -1.98 4.52
CA GLU A 180 7.68 -2.32 3.51
C GLU A 180 8.69 -3.33 4.09
N ALA A 181 8.62 -4.58 3.64
CA ALA A 181 9.30 -5.72 4.27
C ALA A 181 10.68 -6.06 3.65
N ASP A 182 11.11 -5.36 2.60
CA ASP A 182 12.43 -5.53 2.00
C ASP A 182 12.94 -4.30 1.24
N GLY A 183 14.25 -4.22 1.01
CA GLY A 183 14.88 -3.17 0.20
C GLY A 183 15.05 -3.58 -1.26
N ALA A 184 14.90 -2.62 -2.18
CA ALA A 184 15.17 -2.82 -3.62
C ALA A 184 16.13 -1.80 -4.24
N ALA A 185 16.62 -0.84 -3.45
CA ALA A 185 17.48 0.27 -3.91
C ALA A 185 16.94 1.02 -5.16
N GLY A 186 15.62 1.14 -5.29
CA GLY A 186 14.98 1.83 -6.41
C GLY A 186 14.94 1.04 -7.74
N ARG A 187 15.42 -0.21 -7.78
CA ARG A 187 15.36 -1.05 -8.97
C ARG A 187 13.92 -1.51 -9.27
N PRO A 188 13.58 -1.78 -10.55
CA PRO A 188 12.27 -2.30 -10.94
C PRO A 188 12.06 -3.77 -10.57
N VAL A 189 13.14 -4.55 -10.51
CA VAL A 189 13.13 -6.01 -10.29
C VAL A 189 14.16 -6.38 -9.22
N LYS A 190 13.83 -7.40 -8.43
CA LYS A 190 14.78 -7.98 -7.48
C LYS A 190 14.57 -9.47 -7.24
N ALA A 191 15.61 -10.12 -6.71
CA ALA A 191 15.47 -11.29 -5.86
C ALA A 191 15.69 -10.89 -4.38
N PRO A 192 14.98 -11.47 -3.41
CA PRO A 192 15.28 -11.25 -1.99
C PRO A 192 16.67 -11.76 -1.61
N ARG A 193 17.28 -11.14 -0.60
CA ARG A 193 18.44 -11.69 0.10
C ARG A 193 18.06 -12.94 0.90
N GLU A 194 19.04 -13.60 1.49
CA GLU A 194 18.78 -14.79 2.32
C GLU A 194 17.86 -14.49 3.52
N HIS A 195 18.10 -13.37 4.19
CA HIS A 195 17.32 -12.87 5.34
C HIS A 195 16.15 -11.96 4.95
N GLU A 196 15.88 -11.78 3.66
CA GLU A 196 14.75 -10.99 3.17
C GLU A 196 13.74 -11.90 2.47
N PRO A 197 12.46 -11.48 2.38
CA PRO A 197 11.87 -10.34 3.08
C PRO A 197 11.70 -10.59 4.58
N VAL A 198 11.69 -9.52 5.38
CA VAL A 198 11.45 -9.59 6.82
C VAL A 198 9.96 -9.31 7.08
N ILE A 199 9.14 -10.35 6.90
CA ILE A 199 7.67 -10.28 6.99
C ILE A 199 7.23 -10.56 8.45
N PRO A 200 6.44 -9.68 9.09
CA PRO A 200 5.84 -9.94 10.40
C PRO A 200 4.89 -11.14 10.37
N THR A 201 4.85 -11.91 11.47
CA THR A 201 4.04 -13.14 11.52
C THR A 201 2.54 -12.86 11.49
N SER A 202 2.13 -11.68 11.94
CA SER A 202 0.76 -11.18 11.90
C SER A 202 0.26 -10.77 10.51
N THR A 203 1.11 -10.81 9.48
CA THR A 203 0.75 -10.41 8.12
C THR A 203 -0.47 -11.19 7.62
N THR A 204 -1.53 -10.46 7.25
CA THR A 204 -2.76 -11.01 6.67
C THR A 204 -2.74 -10.98 5.15
N LEU A 205 -1.99 -10.03 4.58
CA LEU A 205 -1.87 -9.83 3.14
C LEU A 205 -0.42 -9.55 2.76
N VAL A 206 0.13 -10.34 1.83
CA VAL A 206 1.42 -10.06 1.19
C VAL A 206 1.19 -9.56 -0.22
N VAL A 207 1.75 -8.39 -0.54
CA VAL A 207 1.68 -7.81 -1.89
C VAL A 207 3.07 -7.82 -2.52
N ALA A 208 3.27 -8.66 -3.53
CA ALA A 208 4.47 -8.67 -4.34
C ALA A 208 4.41 -7.59 -5.41
N VAL A 209 5.20 -6.54 -5.25
CA VAL A 209 5.33 -5.48 -6.24
C VAL A 209 6.42 -5.87 -7.25
N LEU A 210 6.10 -5.74 -8.53
CA LEU A 210 7.03 -5.96 -9.64
C LEU A 210 6.87 -4.85 -10.67
N GLY A 211 7.96 -4.15 -11.03
CA GLY A 211 7.95 -3.16 -12.11
C GLY A 211 8.00 -3.82 -13.48
N VAL A 212 7.00 -3.60 -14.33
CA VAL A 212 6.96 -4.19 -15.68
C VAL A 212 7.97 -3.56 -16.64
N ASP A 213 8.54 -2.41 -16.27
CA ASP A 213 9.68 -1.79 -16.93
C ASP A 213 10.97 -2.60 -16.78
N GLY A 214 11.00 -3.58 -15.86
CA GLY A 214 12.07 -4.58 -15.75
C GLY A 214 12.10 -5.62 -16.86
N LEU A 215 10.97 -5.83 -17.55
CA LEU A 215 10.90 -6.79 -18.64
C LEU A 215 11.78 -6.34 -19.81
N GLU A 216 12.55 -7.27 -20.37
CA GLU A 216 13.57 -7.07 -21.41
C GLU A 216 14.82 -6.28 -20.98
N MET A 217 14.91 -5.84 -19.71
CA MET A 217 16.15 -5.26 -19.18
C MET A 217 17.24 -6.32 -19.10
N LYS A 218 18.50 -5.87 -19.22
CA LYS A 218 19.67 -6.72 -18.99
C LYS A 218 19.75 -7.08 -17.51
N LEU A 219 20.07 -8.34 -17.24
CA LEU A 219 20.33 -8.82 -15.90
C LEU A 219 21.74 -8.39 -15.46
N ASN A 220 21.84 -7.29 -14.72
CA ASN A 220 23.07 -6.75 -14.18
C ASN A 220 22.80 -5.89 -12.92
N GLU A 221 23.86 -5.46 -12.23
CA GLU A 221 23.77 -4.67 -11.00
C GLU A 221 23.13 -3.28 -11.20
N GLU A 222 23.22 -2.74 -12.41
CA GLU A 222 22.63 -1.46 -12.78
C GLU A 222 21.10 -1.53 -12.96
N SER A 223 20.56 -2.69 -13.28
CA SER A 223 19.14 -2.82 -13.65
C SER A 223 18.36 -3.61 -12.62
N VAL A 224 19.00 -4.54 -11.92
CA VAL A 224 18.35 -5.55 -11.09
C VAL A 224 19.04 -5.61 -9.73
N PHE A 225 18.24 -5.71 -8.68
CA PHE A 225 18.76 -5.90 -7.32
C PHE A 225 18.97 -7.39 -7.04
N GLN A 226 20.17 -7.75 -6.55
CA GLN A 226 20.64 -9.13 -6.40
C GLN A 226 20.60 -9.92 -7.74
N PRO A 227 21.28 -9.43 -8.79
CA PRO A 227 21.17 -10.02 -10.13
C PRO A 227 21.69 -11.47 -10.19
N GLU A 228 22.68 -11.86 -9.40
CA GLU A 228 23.18 -13.25 -9.33
C GLU A 228 22.11 -14.19 -8.76
N ARG A 229 21.35 -13.74 -7.75
CA ARG A 229 20.23 -14.52 -7.20
C ARG A 229 19.07 -14.60 -8.20
N VAL A 230 18.80 -13.51 -8.91
CA VAL A 230 17.83 -13.52 -10.02
C VAL A 230 18.26 -14.52 -11.09
N SER A 231 19.53 -14.53 -11.47
CA SER A 231 20.09 -15.50 -12.41
C SER A 231 19.87 -16.94 -11.93
N LYS A 232 20.19 -17.21 -10.66
CA LYS A 232 20.00 -18.54 -10.05
C LYS A 232 18.53 -18.98 -10.03
N ILE A 233 17.59 -18.09 -9.73
CA ILE A 233 16.16 -18.40 -9.65
C ILE A 233 15.55 -18.61 -11.04
N THR A 234 15.94 -17.78 -12.00
CA THR A 234 15.28 -17.71 -13.31
C THR A 234 15.99 -18.50 -14.41
N GLY A 235 17.26 -18.86 -14.21
CA GLY A 235 18.13 -19.43 -15.22
C GLY A 235 18.63 -18.44 -16.27
N VAL A 236 18.25 -17.15 -16.19
CA VAL A 236 18.73 -16.12 -17.12
C VAL A 236 20.21 -15.84 -16.80
N PRO A 237 21.14 -15.95 -17.77
CA PRO A 237 22.55 -15.65 -17.52
C PRO A 237 22.75 -14.16 -17.29
N MET A 238 23.79 -13.79 -16.54
CA MET A 238 24.21 -12.40 -16.37
C MET A 238 24.41 -11.73 -17.74
N GLY A 239 23.90 -10.51 -17.90
CA GLY A 239 23.86 -9.78 -19.17
C GLY A 239 22.72 -10.18 -20.12
N GLY A 240 22.06 -11.32 -19.87
CA GLY A 240 20.86 -11.76 -20.58
C GLY A 240 19.66 -10.86 -20.31
N LYS A 241 18.63 -10.95 -21.15
CA LYS A 241 17.39 -10.18 -20.98
C LYS A 241 16.40 -10.92 -20.10
N LEU A 242 15.76 -10.20 -19.18
CA LEU A 242 14.65 -10.74 -18.40
C LEU A 242 13.43 -10.98 -19.30
N THR A 243 12.95 -12.23 -19.34
CA THR A 243 11.74 -12.63 -20.05
C THR A 243 10.52 -12.56 -19.13
N ASP A 244 9.32 -12.67 -19.69
CA ASP A 244 8.09 -12.74 -18.90
C ASP A 244 8.04 -14.01 -18.04
N GLU A 245 8.54 -15.14 -18.55
CA GLU A 245 8.74 -16.38 -17.80
C GLU A 245 9.68 -16.15 -16.60
N ALA A 246 10.81 -15.47 -16.79
CA ALA A 246 11.74 -15.16 -15.71
C ALA A 246 11.09 -14.26 -14.65
N MET A 247 10.30 -13.26 -15.08
CA MET A 247 9.57 -12.36 -14.18
C MET A 247 8.51 -13.12 -13.38
N ALA A 248 7.78 -14.06 -13.99
CA ALA A 248 6.82 -14.91 -13.30
C ALA A 248 7.51 -15.84 -12.30
N LEU A 249 8.62 -16.49 -12.69
CA LEU A 249 9.43 -17.33 -11.79
C LEU A 249 9.92 -16.53 -10.57
N LEU A 250 10.39 -15.30 -10.75
CA LEU A 250 10.79 -14.45 -9.63
C LEU A 250 9.67 -14.22 -8.63
N VAL A 251 8.42 -14.09 -9.08
CA VAL A 251 7.28 -13.87 -8.18
C VAL A 251 6.99 -15.13 -7.36
N ILE A 252 6.89 -16.29 -8.01
CA ILE A 252 6.30 -17.51 -7.42
C ILE A 252 7.31 -18.52 -6.88
N HIS A 253 8.59 -18.40 -7.24
CA HIS A 253 9.61 -19.36 -6.80
C HIS A 253 9.72 -19.35 -5.26
N PRO A 254 10.02 -20.48 -4.59
CA PRO A 254 10.15 -20.51 -3.13
C PRO A 254 11.17 -19.53 -2.55
N GLU A 255 12.26 -19.29 -3.29
CA GLU A 255 13.27 -18.25 -2.99
C GLU A 255 13.02 -16.90 -3.69
N GLY A 256 11.85 -16.75 -4.32
CA GLY A 256 11.39 -15.58 -5.05
C GLY A 256 10.73 -14.53 -4.15
N ILE A 257 9.95 -13.62 -4.72
CA ILE A 257 9.43 -12.43 -4.04
C ILE A 257 8.48 -12.81 -2.89
N PHE A 258 7.67 -13.87 -3.04
CA PHE A 258 6.78 -14.36 -1.97
C PHE A 258 7.48 -15.21 -0.89
N LYS A 259 8.81 -15.34 -0.93
CA LYS A 259 9.57 -16.06 0.10
C LYS A 259 9.16 -15.61 1.50
N GLY A 260 8.87 -16.56 2.39
CA GLY A 260 8.53 -16.29 3.78
C GLY A 260 7.12 -15.72 4.02
N ALA A 261 6.27 -15.65 3.00
CA ALA A 261 4.85 -15.30 3.19
C ALA A 261 4.18 -16.33 4.13
N PRO A 262 3.46 -15.90 5.18
CA PRO A 262 2.72 -16.82 6.04
C PRO A 262 1.71 -17.63 5.23
N SER A 263 1.53 -18.90 5.58
CA SER A 263 0.55 -19.77 4.90
C SER A 263 -0.90 -19.33 5.11
N SER A 264 -1.18 -18.61 6.20
CA SER A 264 -2.46 -17.99 6.51
C SER A 264 -2.69 -16.67 5.77
N ALA A 265 -1.64 -16.07 5.20
CA ALA A 265 -1.74 -14.81 4.49
C ALA A 265 -2.27 -15.03 3.07
N ARG A 266 -3.15 -14.13 2.64
CA ARG A 266 -3.52 -13.97 1.23
C ARG A 266 -2.33 -13.36 0.51
N VAL A 267 -2.13 -13.72 -0.77
CA VAL A 267 -1.06 -13.08 -1.56
C VAL A 267 -1.60 -12.49 -2.86
N VAL A 268 -1.08 -11.30 -3.20
CA VAL A 268 -1.45 -10.54 -4.39
C VAL A 268 -0.19 -10.12 -5.14
N ALA A 269 -0.17 -10.35 -6.45
CA ALA A 269 0.85 -9.77 -7.31
C ALA A 269 0.40 -8.40 -7.82
N PHE A 270 1.23 -7.38 -7.66
CA PHE A 270 0.99 -6.02 -8.15
C PHE A 270 2.02 -5.68 -9.22
N LEU A 271 1.62 -5.82 -10.49
CA LEU A 271 2.43 -5.51 -11.66
C LEU A 271 2.32 -4.02 -11.94
N ASN A 272 3.30 -3.26 -11.48
CA ASN A 272 3.30 -1.80 -11.51
C ASN A 272 3.97 -1.22 -12.77
N LYS A 273 3.71 0.06 -13.03
CA LYS A 273 4.24 0.88 -14.13
C LYS A 273 3.68 0.48 -15.50
N VAL A 274 2.39 0.12 -15.56
CA VAL A 274 1.74 -0.24 -16.83
C VAL A 274 1.46 0.97 -17.74
N ASP A 275 1.71 2.19 -17.25
CA ASP A 275 1.66 3.48 -17.95
C ASP A 275 2.81 3.68 -18.96
N ILE A 276 3.79 2.78 -19.00
CA ILE A 276 4.83 2.80 -20.04
C ILE A 276 4.30 2.31 -21.40
N PRO A 277 4.98 2.60 -22.53
CA PRO A 277 4.64 2.00 -23.82
C PRO A 277 4.55 0.47 -23.75
N ASN A 278 3.43 -0.08 -24.22
CA ASN A 278 3.09 -1.50 -24.14
C ASN A 278 3.02 -2.08 -22.71
N GLY A 279 3.00 -1.26 -21.65
CA GLY A 279 3.06 -1.70 -20.26
C GLY A 279 1.93 -2.66 -19.86
N VAL A 280 0.70 -2.37 -20.27
CA VAL A 280 -0.45 -3.27 -20.04
C VAL A 280 -0.26 -4.63 -20.75
N ALA A 281 0.30 -4.64 -21.96
CA ALA A 281 0.56 -5.88 -22.68
C ALA A 281 1.68 -6.70 -22.00
N LYS A 282 2.76 -6.05 -21.59
CA LYS A 282 3.86 -6.65 -20.80
C LYS A 282 3.33 -7.26 -19.49
N ALA A 283 2.54 -6.50 -18.74
CA ALA A 283 1.92 -6.95 -17.50
C ALA A 283 1.01 -8.15 -17.71
N LYS A 284 0.19 -8.14 -18.76
CA LYS A 284 -0.64 -9.30 -19.13
C LYS A 284 0.22 -10.53 -19.45
N SER A 285 1.31 -10.39 -20.21
CA SER A 285 2.19 -11.53 -20.51
C SER A 285 2.71 -12.19 -19.23
N ILE A 286 3.27 -11.39 -18.32
CA ILE A 286 3.76 -11.86 -17.01
C ILE A 286 2.62 -12.49 -16.20
N ALA A 287 1.44 -11.86 -16.16
CA ALA A 287 0.30 -12.38 -15.42
C ALA A 287 -0.14 -13.76 -15.93
N HIS A 288 -0.21 -13.99 -17.24
CA HIS A 288 -0.53 -15.31 -17.78
C HIS A 288 0.51 -16.35 -17.34
N LYS A 289 1.81 -16.01 -17.39
CA LYS A 289 2.88 -16.90 -16.92
C LYS A 289 2.78 -17.23 -15.43
N ILE A 290 2.35 -16.28 -14.59
CA ILE A 290 2.09 -16.53 -13.16
C ILE A 290 0.93 -17.51 -12.99
N LEU A 291 -0.17 -17.30 -13.72
CA LEU A 291 -1.38 -18.12 -13.63
C LEU A 291 -1.14 -19.55 -14.14
N ASP A 292 -0.38 -19.73 -15.22
CA ASP A 292 -0.02 -21.04 -15.78
C ASP A 292 0.68 -21.95 -14.75
N LYS A 293 1.30 -21.35 -13.73
CA LYS A 293 2.04 -22.05 -12.67
C LYS A 293 1.16 -22.43 -11.48
N ASN A 294 -0.12 -22.02 -11.46
CA ASN A 294 -1.13 -22.41 -10.48
C ASN A 294 -0.70 -22.24 -9.00
N HIS A 295 -0.08 -21.11 -8.67
CA HIS A 295 0.34 -20.82 -7.30
C HIS A 295 -0.88 -20.67 -6.36
N ARG A 296 -1.03 -21.62 -5.42
CA ARG A 296 -2.26 -21.80 -4.62
C ARG A 296 -2.74 -20.59 -3.81
N GLN A 297 -1.83 -19.76 -3.31
CA GLN A 297 -2.20 -18.62 -2.46
C GLN A 297 -2.51 -17.34 -3.26
N ILE A 298 -2.16 -17.25 -4.56
CA ILE A 298 -2.39 -16.02 -5.33
C ILE A 298 -3.88 -15.90 -5.58
N GLU A 299 -4.52 -14.87 -5.01
CA GLU A 299 -5.95 -14.66 -5.21
C GLU A 299 -6.25 -13.79 -6.43
N ARG A 300 -5.31 -12.91 -6.78
CA ARG A 300 -5.47 -11.90 -7.83
C ARG A 300 -4.12 -11.30 -8.23
N ILE A 301 -4.10 -10.79 -9.45
CA ILE A 301 -2.99 -10.04 -10.04
C ILE A 301 -3.52 -8.66 -10.44
N ALA A 302 -3.01 -7.60 -9.82
CA ALA A 302 -3.38 -6.22 -10.11
C ALA A 302 -2.36 -5.59 -11.06
N LEU A 303 -2.86 -4.90 -12.09
CA LEU A 303 -2.08 -4.13 -13.05
C LEU A 303 -2.18 -2.65 -12.68
N GLY A 304 -1.09 -2.08 -12.21
CA GLY A 304 -1.07 -0.76 -11.59
C GLY A 304 -0.18 0.27 -12.27
N GLN A 305 -0.52 1.54 -12.07
CA GLN A 305 0.22 2.70 -12.54
C GLN A 305 0.28 3.75 -11.42
N LEU A 306 1.20 3.54 -10.46
CA LEU A 306 1.24 4.33 -9.23
C LEU A 306 1.63 5.81 -9.40
N LYS A 307 1.87 6.30 -10.61
CA LYS A 307 2.07 7.74 -10.89
C LYS A 307 0.93 8.38 -11.68
N SER A 308 -0.10 7.61 -12.02
CA SER A 308 -1.25 8.06 -12.80
C SER A 308 -2.55 7.73 -12.09
N GLU A 309 -3.64 8.30 -12.60
CA GLU A 309 -5.01 7.99 -12.20
C GLU A 309 -5.74 7.35 -13.41
N PRO A 310 -6.53 6.29 -13.19
CA PRO A 310 -6.66 5.54 -11.93
C PRO A 310 -5.38 4.74 -11.60
N PRO A 311 -5.05 4.48 -10.31
CA PRO A 311 -3.85 3.74 -9.94
C PRO A 311 -3.89 2.27 -10.34
N VAL A 312 -5.07 1.71 -10.64
CA VAL A 312 -5.24 0.33 -11.11
C VAL A 312 -5.99 0.32 -12.43
N VAL A 313 -5.40 -0.30 -13.44
CA VAL A 313 -5.98 -0.42 -14.78
C VAL A 313 -6.84 -1.68 -14.90
N LYS A 314 -6.39 -2.78 -14.29
CA LYS A 314 -7.06 -4.07 -14.39
C LYS A 314 -6.71 -4.98 -13.21
N VAL A 315 -7.64 -5.86 -12.84
CA VAL A 315 -7.39 -7.00 -11.96
C VAL A 315 -7.66 -8.28 -12.75
N ILE A 316 -6.78 -9.25 -12.62
CA ILE A 316 -6.89 -10.59 -13.21
C ILE A 316 -7.01 -11.57 -12.04
N PHE A 317 -7.95 -12.51 -12.15
CA PHE A 317 -8.17 -13.57 -11.16
C PHE A 317 -7.69 -14.90 -11.75
N PRO A 318 -7.09 -15.80 -10.93
CA PRO A 318 -6.76 -17.16 -11.33
C PRO A 318 -7.96 -18.00 -11.78
#